data_AF-G8JTS0-F1
#
_entry.id   AF-G8JTS0-F1
#
_cell.length_a   1.000
_cell.length_b   1.000
_cell.length_c   1.000
_cell.angle_alpha   90.00
_cell.angle_beta   90.00
_cell.angle_gamma   90.00
#
_symmetry.space_group_name_H-M   'P 1'
#
loop_
_entity.id
_entity.type
_entity.pdbx_description
1 polymer ?
#
loop_
_entity_poly.entity_id
_entity_poly.type
_entity_poly.pdbx_seq_one_letter_code
_entity_poly.pdbx_strand_id
1 'polypeptide(L)'
;MSWLLPTYRTFRWSIVLPSLPAEIFDVVNALQLFIVSHYSFHSGNEPVVKYVTQTLYYKFILEQWDKDIQGFHKNRHLGGLFREYQTVASFDWARLFRQQRRMIVMILRFRAKYNKNGNMVVRCVMYILQILESMTRCYLNLQRCGSSKPLTHKKAYVEIYNERSRNFDTKYVTEMMNVVKRHHDSIKKVEMMIKETFKLLGALNWKELQFTKKDQHELMCYRKFIQCSLLLTDNTTLIANFRLVINSWPTKS
;
A
#
# COMPACT_ATOMS: atom_id res chain seq x y z
N MET A 1 20.76 4.81 13.10
CA MET A 1 19.34 4.60 12.70
C MET A 1 18.62 3.49 13.47
N SER A 2 19.33 2.64 14.22
CA SER A 2 18.73 1.48 14.92
C SER A 2 17.59 1.82 15.86
N TRP A 3 17.62 3.00 16.51
CA TRP A 3 16.54 3.43 17.41
C TRP A 3 15.37 4.11 16.69
N LEU A 4 15.63 4.87 15.62
CA LEU A 4 14.64 5.77 15.00
C LEU A 4 13.45 5.02 14.39
N LEU A 5 13.71 3.99 13.58
CA LEU A 5 12.64 3.27 12.87
C LEU A 5 11.74 2.47 13.82
N PRO A 6 12.25 1.73 14.82
CA PRO A 6 11.43 1.12 15.86
C PRO A 6 10.59 2.15 16.63
N THR A 7 11.18 3.30 16.98
CA THR A 7 10.47 4.39 17.66
C THR A 7 9.32 4.90 16.79
N TYR A 8 9.59 5.28 15.53
CA TYR A 8 8.52 5.72 14.61
C TYR A 8 7.42 4.68 14.43
N ARG A 9 7.79 3.40 14.21
CA ARG A 9 6.82 2.30 14.03
C ARG A 9 5.89 2.14 15.23
N THR A 10 6.36 2.49 16.43
CA THR A 10 5.56 2.49 17.65
C THR A 10 4.72 3.76 17.74
N PHE A 11 5.34 4.94 17.70
CA PHE A 11 4.62 6.19 17.94
C PHE A 11 3.63 6.56 16.84
N ARG A 12 3.81 6.14 15.58
CA ARG A 12 2.90 6.47 14.48
C ARG A 12 1.44 6.09 14.74
N TRP A 13 1.18 5.10 15.59
CA TRP A 13 -0.18 4.68 15.89
C TRP A 13 -0.95 5.74 16.68
N SER A 14 -0.28 6.62 17.41
CA SER A 14 -0.93 7.75 18.08
C SER A 14 -1.64 8.68 17.08
N ILE A 15 -1.22 8.71 15.81
CA ILE A 15 -1.88 9.46 14.74
C ILE A 15 -3.33 9.01 14.54
N VAL A 16 -3.79 7.85 15.01
CA VAL A 16 -5.21 7.48 14.88
C VAL A 16 -6.11 8.11 15.94
N LEU A 17 -5.52 8.71 16.99
CA LEU A 17 -6.29 9.28 18.11
C LEU A 17 -6.95 10.61 17.71
N PRO A 18 -8.26 10.79 17.90
CA PRO A 18 -9.00 11.95 17.40
C PRO A 18 -8.48 13.29 17.98
N SER A 19 -8.13 13.33 19.26
CA SER A 19 -7.56 14.51 19.94
C SER A 19 -6.14 14.26 20.47
N LEU A 20 -5.25 13.83 19.59
CA LEU A 20 -3.83 13.64 19.91
C LEU A 20 -3.20 14.96 20.43
N PRO A 21 -2.51 14.97 21.60
CA PRO A 21 -1.77 16.14 22.06
C PRO A 21 -0.77 16.67 21.03
N ALA A 22 -0.67 17.98 20.91
CA ALA A 22 0.11 18.65 19.88
C ALA A 22 1.60 18.26 19.95
N GLU A 23 2.16 18.15 21.15
CA GLU A 23 3.55 17.79 21.38
C GLU A 23 3.86 16.38 20.86
N ILE A 24 2.95 15.44 21.06
CA ILE A 24 3.10 14.07 20.55
C ILE A 24 3.01 14.06 19.03
N PHE A 25 2.07 14.84 18.47
CA PHE A 25 1.95 14.98 17.02
C PHE A 25 3.22 15.56 16.39
N ASP A 26 3.80 16.59 17.01
CA ASP A 26 5.03 17.24 16.55
C ASP A 26 6.23 16.31 16.62
N VAL A 27 6.37 15.52 17.69
CA VAL A 27 7.39 14.47 17.79
C VAL A 27 7.24 13.47 16.64
N VAL A 28 6.03 12.98 16.38
CA VAL A 28 5.79 12.03 15.29
C VAL A 28 6.13 12.64 13.93
N ASN A 29 5.73 13.89 13.69
CA ASN A 29 6.06 14.61 12.44
C ASN A 29 7.57 14.83 12.28
N ALA A 30 8.28 15.17 13.36
CA ALA A 30 9.73 15.32 13.33
C ALA A 30 10.43 14.00 12.96
N LEU A 31 9.98 12.88 13.53
CA LEU A 31 10.46 11.54 13.16
C LEU A 31 10.19 11.25 11.68
N GLN A 32 8.98 11.56 11.18
CA GLN A 32 8.63 11.37 9.77
C GLN A 32 9.51 12.21 8.84
N LEU A 33 9.73 13.48 9.17
CA LEU A 33 10.57 14.38 8.39
C LEU A 33 12.02 13.88 8.33
N PHE A 34 12.56 13.44 9.47
CA PHE A 34 13.91 12.87 9.52
C PHE A 34 14.03 11.62 8.64
N ILE A 35 13.06 10.71 8.73
CA ILE A 35 13.00 9.50 7.90
C ILE A 35 12.97 9.88 6.42
N VAL A 36 12.05 10.78 6.03
CA VAL A 36 11.92 11.21 4.64
C VAL A 36 13.23 11.83 4.16
N SER A 37 13.82 12.76 4.93
CA SER A 37 15.10 13.40 4.58
C SER A 37 16.21 12.37 4.36
N HIS A 38 16.37 11.42 5.27
CA HIS A 38 17.39 10.38 5.14
C HIS A 38 17.19 9.52 3.89
N TYR A 39 15.99 8.97 3.69
CA TYR A 39 15.71 8.10 2.54
C TYR A 39 15.61 8.85 1.22
N SER A 40 15.40 10.17 1.23
CA SER A 40 15.39 10.99 0.02
C SER A 40 16.80 11.40 -0.45
N PHE A 41 17.71 11.69 0.49
CA PHE A 41 18.99 12.33 0.15
C PHE A 41 20.23 11.52 0.52
N HIS A 42 20.16 10.65 1.53
CA HIS A 42 21.36 10.03 2.11
C HIS A 42 21.47 8.52 1.86
N SER A 43 20.35 7.79 1.90
CA SER A 43 20.41 6.32 1.73
C SER A 43 20.83 5.90 0.32
N GLY A 44 21.43 4.72 0.19
CA GLY A 44 21.64 4.09 -1.13
C GLY A 44 20.32 3.64 -1.79
N ASN A 45 20.35 3.39 -3.10
CA ASN A 45 19.16 3.00 -3.87
C ASN A 45 18.47 1.74 -3.32
N GLU A 46 19.22 0.66 -3.07
CA GLU A 46 18.65 -0.60 -2.56
C GLU A 46 18.00 -0.47 -1.17
N PRO A 47 18.64 0.18 -0.17
CA PRO A 47 17.99 0.52 1.09
C PRO A 47 16.67 1.28 0.92
N VAL A 48 16.59 2.22 -0.03
CA VAL A 48 15.35 2.97 -0.29
C VAL A 48 14.27 2.05 -0.86
N VAL A 49 14.59 1.23 -1.88
CA VAL A 49 13.62 0.26 -2.43
C VAL A 49 13.07 -0.63 -1.33
N LYS A 50 13.96 -1.22 -0.53
CA LYS A 50 13.56 -2.11 0.57
C LYS A 50 12.71 -1.36 1.58
N TYR A 51 13.12 -0.17 2.00
CA TYR A 51 12.39 0.60 2.99
C TYR A 51 11.00 1.02 2.49
N VAL A 52 10.91 1.60 1.30
CA VAL A 52 9.65 2.07 0.73
C VAL A 52 8.69 0.91 0.50
N THR A 53 9.14 -0.16 -0.18
CA THR A 53 8.25 -1.24 -0.61
C THR A 53 7.94 -2.22 0.52
N GLN A 54 8.94 -2.61 1.32
CA GLN A 54 8.75 -3.61 2.37
C GLN A 54 8.28 -2.96 3.68
N THR A 55 8.88 -1.86 4.12
CA THR A 55 8.59 -1.29 5.44
C THR A 55 7.43 -0.29 5.40
N LEU A 56 7.49 0.72 4.53
CA LEU A 56 6.47 1.76 4.49
C LEU A 56 5.17 1.30 3.84
N TYR A 57 5.24 0.33 2.93
CA TYR A 57 4.07 -0.11 2.18
C TYR A 57 3.59 -1.51 2.61
N TYR A 58 4.32 -2.57 2.28
CA TYR A 58 3.86 -3.94 2.50
C TYR A 58 3.63 -4.30 3.98
N LYS A 59 4.66 -4.17 4.82
CA LYS A 59 4.55 -4.47 6.26
C LYS A 59 3.56 -3.55 6.96
N PHE A 60 3.46 -2.30 6.53
CA PHE A 60 2.44 -1.40 7.04
C PHE A 60 1.03 -1.94 6.76
N ILE A 61 0.74 -2.41 5.54
CA ILE A 61 -0.55 -3.04 5.21
C ILE A 61 -0.84 -4.24 6.12
N LEU A 62 0.13 -5.15 6.26
CA LEU A 62 -0.04 -6.32 7.13
C LEU A 62 -0.30 -5.92 8.58
N GLU A 63 0.47 -4.98 9.11
CA GLU A 63 0.26 -4.46 10.46
C GLU A 63 -1.12 -3.82 10.60
N GLN A 64 -1.60 -3.04 9.63
CA GLN A 64 -2.94 -2.46 9.68
C GLN A 64 -4.03 -3.53 9.77
N TRP A 65 -3.87 -4.64 9.06
CA TRP A 65 -4.84 -5.71 9.12
C TRP A 65 -4.82 -6.46 10.45
N ASP A 66 -3.62 -6.77 10.94
CA ASP A 66 -3.38 -7.60 12.15
C ASP A 66 -3.61 -6.83 13.46
N LYS A 67 -3.48 -5.50 13.45
CA LYS A 67 -3.61 -4.68 14.67
C LYS A 67 -5.05 -4.65 15.17
N ASP A 68 -5.22 -5.14 16.39
CA ASP A 68 -6.40 -4.94 17.21
C ASP A 68 -6.16 -3.82 18.25
N ILE A 69 -7.21 -3.06 18.55
CA ILE A 69 -7.25 -2.00 19.57
C ILE A 69 -6.79 -2.54 20.93
N GLN A 70 -7.18 -3.76 21.27
CA GLN A 70 -6.76 -4.43 22.51
C GLN A 70 -5.23 -4.59 22.61
N GLY A 71 -4.55 -4.80 21.48
CA GLY A 71 -3.10 -4.89 21.41
C GLY A 71 -2.40 -3.56 21.73
N PHE A 72 -3.04 -2.43 21.46
CA PHE A 72 -2.51 -1.10 21.80
C PHE A 72 -2.61 -0.80 23.30
N HIS A 73 -3.69 -1.21 23.97
CA HIS A 73 -3.88 -0.97 25.41
C HIS A 73 -2.82 -1.65 26.27
N LYS A 74 -2.31 -2.80 25.79
CA LYS A 74 -1.24 -3.59 26.43
C LYS A 74 0.16 -3.08 26.11
N ASN A 75 0.31 -2.13 25.19
CA ASN A 75 1.61 -1.58 24.83
C ASN A 75 2.15 -0.68 25.95
N ARG A 76 3.38 -0.94 26.43
CA ARG A 76 3.99 -0.15 27.53
C ARG A 76 4.14 1.35 27.22
N HIS A 77 4.32 1.71 25.95
CA HIS A 77 4.60 3.09 25.54
C HIS A 77 3.35 3.88 25.18
N LEU A 78 2.34 3.23 24.61
CA LEU A 78 1.12 3.89 24.11
C LEU A 78 -0.14 3.49 24.87
N GLY A 79 -0.06 2.48 25.74
CA GLY A 79 -1.24 1.88 26.36
C GLY A 79 -2.02 2.86 27.24
N GLY A 80 -1.34 3.78 27.93
CA GLY A 80 -1.99 4.87 28.67
C GLY A 80 -2.81 5.76 27.73
N LEU A 81 -2.18 6.23 26.65
CA LEU A 81 -2.83 7.07 25.64
C LEU A 81 -4.06 6.39 25.06
N PHE A 82 -4.01 5.11 24.66
CA PHE A 82 -5.18 4.48 24.04
C PHE A 82 -6.31 4.15 25.04
N ARG A 83 -6.00 3.91 26.32
CA ARG A 83 -7.03 3.65 27.35
C ARG A 83 -7.93 4.86 27.61
N GLU A 84 -7.37 6.06 27.55
CA GLU A 84 -8.13 7.31 27.72
C GLU A 84 -9.21 7.51 26.64
N TYR A 85 -9.04 6.86 25.48
CA TYR A 85 -9.97 6.94 24.34
C TYR A 85 -10.89 5.73 24.23
N GLN A 86 -10.92 4.84 25.24
CA GLN A 86 -11.75 3.63 25.21
C GLN A 86 -13.26 3.94 25.08
N THR A 87 -13.69 5.13 25.52
CA THR A 87 -15.08 5.58 25.51
C THR A 87 -15.36 6.69 24.48
N VAL A 88 -14.33 7.28 23.87
CA VAL A 88 -14.45 8.48 23.02
C VAL A 88 -13.94 8.22 21.60
N ALA A 89 -14.90 8.17 20.68
CA ALA A 89 -14.78 8.38 19.23
C ALA A 89 -14.02 7.35 18.37
N SER A 90 -14.54 7.18 17.16
CA SER A 90 -13.94 6.39 16.08
C SER A 90 -12.52 6.83 15.78
N PHE A 91 -11.55 5.91 15.87
CA PHE A 91 -10.17 6.15 15.45
C PHE A 91 -10.08 6.67 14.00
N ASP A 92 -9.28 7.71 13.77
CA ASP A 92 -9.04 8.28 12.43
C ASP A 92 -7.92 7.54 11.70
N TRP A 93 -8.25 6.33 11.24
CA TRP A 93 -7.36 5.52 10.41
C TRP A 93 -6.96 6.23 9.11
N ALA A 94 -7.87 7.04 8.55
CA ALA A 94 -7.63 7.76 7.30
C ALA A 94 -6.48 8.77 7.42
N ARG A 95 -6.32 9.41 8.58
CA ARG A 95 -5.18 10.29 8.87
C ARG A 95 -3.85 9.54 8.84
N LEU A 96 -3.78 8.35 9.45
CA LEU A 96 -2.57 7.52 9.42
C LEU A 96 -2.23 7.07 7.98
N PHE A 97 -3.20 6.62 7.19
CA PHE A 97 -2.98 6.28 5.79
C PHE A 97 -2.47 7.47 4.96
N ARG A 98 -3.04 8.66 5.19
CA ARG A 98 -2.62 9.89 4.51
C ARG A 98 -1.16 10.23 4.81
N GLN A 99 -0.75 10.16 6.07
CA GLN A 99 0.64 10.44 6.47
C GLN A 99 1.61 9.39 5.91
N GLN A 100 1.25 8.11 6.00
CA GLN A 100 2.07 7.03 5.48
C GLN A 100 2.26 7.15 3.95
N ARG A 101 1.19 7.44 3.20
CA ARG A 101 1.24 7.73 1.77
C ARG A 101 2.12 8.95 1.49
N ARG A 102 1.94 10.04 2.24
CA ARG A 102 2.70 11.28 2.07
C ARG A 102 4.21 11.04 2.18
N MET A 103 4.65 10.23 3.15
CA MET A 103 6.06 9.86 3.29
C MET A 103 6.59 9.13 2.05
N ILE A 104 5.87 8.11 1.57
CA ILE A 104 6.26 7.36 0.37
C ILE A 104 6.37 8.32 -0.82
N VAL A 105 5.34 9.12 -1.06
CA VAL A 105 5.30 10.07 -2.19
C VAL A 105 6.44 11.09 -2.11
N MET A 106 6.72 11.64 -0.92
CA MET A 106 7.82 12.60 -0.75
C MET A 106 9.18 11.96 -1.04
N ILE A 107 9.44 10.76 -0.52
CA ILE A 107 10.69 10.03 -0.80
C ILE A 107 10.87 9.80 -2.30
N LEU A 108 9.83 9.29 -2.97
CA LEU A 108 9.88 8.99 -4.39
C LEU A 108 10.01 10.26 -5.25
N ARG A 109 9.31 11.35 -4.92
CA ARG A 109 9.40 12.63 -5.62
C ARG A 109 10.78 13.26 -5.50
N PHE A 110 11.33 13.35 -4.29
CA PHE A 110 12.66 13.90 -4.10
C PHE A 110 13.72 13.07 -4.82
N ARG A 111 13.60 11.74 -4.78
CA ARG A 111 14.51 10.86 -5.50
C ARG A 111 14.40 10.99 -7.01
N ALA A 112 13.18 11.07 -7.56
CA ALA A 112 12.98 11.30 -8.99
C ALA A 112 13.59 12.64 -9.43
N LYS A 113 13.45 13.69 -8.63
CA LYS A 113 13.94 15.04 -8.95
C LYS A 113 15.46 15.18 -8.82
N TYR A 114 16.04 14.64 -7.74
CA TYR A 114 17.44 14.93 -7.37
C TYR A 114 18.41 13.77 -7.63
N ASN A 115 17.93 12.56 -7.91
CA ASN A 115 18.77 11.42 -8.26
C ASN A 115 18.51 10.99 -9.71
N LYS A 116 19.43 11.35 -10.61
CA LYS A 116 19.31 11.12 -12.07
C LYS A 116 19.19 9.63 -12.44
N ASN A 117 19.55 8.71 -11.54
CA ASN A 117 19.34 7.28 -11.70
C ASN A 117 17.91 6.88 -11.27
N GLY A 118 16.91 7.27 -12.05
CA GLY A 118 15.47 7.06 -11.79
C GLY A 118 15.00 5.60 -11.66
N ASN A 119 15.86 4.63 -11.98
CA ASN A 119 15.60 3.19 -11.87
C ASN A 119 15.07 2.78 -10.48
N MET A 120 15.57 3.38 -9.40
CA MET A 120 15.12 3.05 -8.05
C MET A 120 13.63 3.37 -7.82
N VAL A 121 13.17 4.53 -8.30
CA VAL A 121 11.78 4.96 -8.13
C VAL A 121 10.85 4.06 -8.95
N VAL A 122 11.25 3.73 -10.18
CA VAL A 122 10.54 2.78 -11.03
C VAL A 122 10.42 1.40 -10.36
N ARG A 123 11.51 0.88 -9.80
CA ARG A 123 11.50 -0.38 -9.02
C ARG A 123 10.53 -0.32 -7.85
N CYS A 124 10.49 0.78 -7.10
CA CYS A 124 9.53 0.95 -6.02
C CYS A 124 8.09 0.85 -6.52
N VAL A 125 7.77 1.52 -7.64
CA VAL A 125 6.45 1.48 -8.26
C VAL A 125 6.09 0.06 -8.71
N MET A 126 7.01 -0.65 -9.39
CA MET A 126 6.77 -2.02 -9.83
C MET A 126 6.46 -2.97 -8.67
N TYR A 127 7.20 -2.88 -7.57
CA TYR A 127 6.89 -3.66 -6.36
C TYR A 127 5.52 -3.31 -5.76
N ILE A 128 5.17 -2.01 -5.73
CA ILE A 128 3.85 -1.56 -5.26
C ILE A 128 2.74 -2.17 -6.13
N LEU A 129 2.94 -2.23 -7.45
CA LEU A 129 2.00 -2.83 -8.39
C LEU A 129 1.91 -4.36 -8.24
N GLN A 130 3.02 -5.04 -7.98
CA GLN A 130 3.01 -6.47 -7.68
C GLN A 130 2.18 -6.76 -6.42
N ILE A 131 2.39 -5.99 -5.35
CA ILE A 131 1.62 -6.09 -4.10
C ILE A 131 0.14 -5.78 -4.34
N LEU A 132 -0.18 -4.80 -5.20
CA LEU A 132 -1.55 -4.50 -5.61
C LEU A 132 -2.22 -5.65 -6.39
N GLU A 133 -1.49 -6.31 -7.29
CA GLU A 133 -1.96 -7.52 -7.98
C GLU A 133 -2.26 -8.62 -6.94
N SER A 134 -1.37 -8.83 -5.96
CA SER A 134 -1.58 -9.77 -4.85
C SER A 134 -2.81 -9.43 -4.00
N MET A 135 -3.01 -8.16 -3.64
CA MET A 135 -4.20 -7.73 -2.89
C MET A 135 -5.50 -7.97 -3.68
N THR A 136 -5.49 -7.69 -4.98
CA THR A 136 -6.65 -7.93 -5.85
C THR A 136 -6.99 -9.43 -5.91
N ARG A 137 -5.98 -10.31 -5.95
CA ARG A 137 -6.17 -11.75 -5.86
C ARG A 137 -6.68 -12.20 -4.49
N CYS A 138 -6.19 -11.62 -3.39
CA CYS A 138 -6.73 -11.87 -2.06
C CYS A 138 -8.22 -11.52 -2.00
N TYR A 139 -8.60 -10.36 -2.55
CA TYR A 139 -10.00 -9.93 -2.64
C TYR A 139 -10.86 -10.94 -3.41
N LEU A 140 -10.40 -11.39 -4.59
CA LEU A 140 -11.09 -12.43 -5.39
C LEU A 140 -11.23 -13.75 -4.62
N ASN A 141 -10.17 -14.20 -3.94
CA ASN A 141 -10.19 -15.44 -3.17
C ASN A 141 -11.18 -15.36 -2.00
N LEU A 142 -11.23 -14.22 -1.31
CA LEU A 142 -12.18 -14.00 -0.21
C LEU A 142 -13.63 -13.95 -0.72
N GLN A 143 -13.90 -13.32 -1.86
CA GLN A 143 -15.23 -13.33 -2.48
C GLN A 143 -15.67 -14.75 -2.87
N ARG A 144 -14.78 -15.52 -3.53
CA ARG A 144 -15.10 -16.87 -4.02
C ARG A 144 -15.29 -17.89 -2.91
N CYS A 145 -14.62 -17.75 -1.76
CA CYS A 145 -14.92 -18.57 -0.58
C CYS A 145 -16.37 -18.44 -0.10
N GLY A 146 -17.08 -17.36 -0.45
CA GLY A 146 -18.49 -17.16 -0.12
C GLY A 146 -19.47 -17.44 -1.27
N SER A 147 -19.01 -17.66 -2.49
CA SER A 147 -19.87 -17.85 -3.67
C SER A 147 -19.30 -18.90 -4.63
N SER A 148 -19.89 -20.09 -4.61
CA SER A 148 -19.61 -21.22 -5.52
C SER A 148 -20.23 -21.03 -6.90
N LYS A 149 -20.18 -19.82 -7.48
CA LYS A 149 -20.59 -19.60 -8.87
C LYS A 149 -19.38 -19.78 -9.80
N PRO A 150 -19.39 -20.77 -10.70
CA PRO A 150 -18.39 -20.85 -11.75
C PRO A 150 -18.46 -19.59 -12.63
N LEU A 151 -17.31 -19.08 -13.06
CA LEU A 151 -17.22 -18.00 -14.04
C LEU A 151 -17.75 -18.52 -15.39
N THR A 152 -19.05 -18.38 -15.62
CA THR A 152 -19.78 -18.98 -16.75
C THR A 152 -19.59 -18.28 -18.10
N HIS A 153 -18.61 -17.39 -18.27
CA HIS A 153 -18.38 -16.73 -19.55
C HIS A 153 -16.91 -16.73 -19.98
N LYS A 154 -16.66 -17.25 -21.20
CA LYS A 154 -15.41 -17.11 -21.96
C LYS A 154 -15.18 -15.64 -22.31
N LYS A 155 -14.64 -14.87 -21.37
CA LYS A 155 -14.25 -13.48 -21.58
C LYS A 155 -12.73 -13.39 -21.62
N ALA A 156 -12.17 -12.59 -22.52
CA ALA A 156 -10.72 -12.46 -22.73
C ALA A 156 -9.94 -12.14 -21.43
N TYR A 157 -10.53 -11.37 -20.51
CA TYR A 157 -9.90 -11.06 -19.23
C TYR A 157 -9.81 -12.26 -18.27
N VAL A 158 -10.69 -13.25 -18.40
CA VAL A 158 -10.64 -14.53 -17.66
C VAL A 158 -9.45 -15.35 -18.13
N GLU A 159 -9.24 -15.43 -19.46
CA GLU A 159 -8.12 -16.15 -20.06
C GLU A 159 -6.78 -15.55 -19.65
N ILE A 160 -6.63 -14.22 -19.77
CA ILE A 160 -5.43 -13.49 -19.34
C ILE A 160 -5.16 -13.71 -17.84
N TYR A 161 -6.20 -13.66 -17.00
CA TYR A 161 -6.04 -13.93 -15.57
C TYR A 161 -5.57 -15.35 -15.30
N ASN A 162 -6.16 -16.34 -15.96
CA ASN A 162 -5.81 -17.75 -15.79
C ASN A 162 -4.38 -18.03 -16.24
N GLU A 163 -3.97 -17.48 -17.38
CA GLU A 163 -2.59 -17.57 -17.89
C GLU A 163 -1.61 -16.95 -16.88
N ARG A 164 -1.86 -15.71 -16.45
CA ARG A 164 -1.01 -15.02 -15.47
C ARG A 164 -0.94 -15.77 -14.15
N SER A 165 -2.03 -16.40 -13.71
CA SER A 165 -2.09 -17.16 -12.46
C SER A 165 -1.16 -18.37 -12.43
N ARG A 166 -0.85 -18.99 -13.57
CA ARG A 166 0.07 -20.14 -13.64
C ARG A 166 1.51 -19.78 -13.27
N ASN A 167 1.91 -18.55 -13.57
CA ASN A 167 3.28 -18.05 -13.36
C ASN A 167 3.35 -16.95 -12.29
N PHE A 168 2.29 -16.79 -11.49
CA PHE A 168 2.22 -15.74 -10.48
C PHE A 168 2.91 -16.18 -9.19
N ASP A 169 3.82 -15.35 -8.66
CA ASP A 169 4.41 -15.56 -7.34
C ASP A 169 3.35 -15.36 -6.25
N THR A 170 2.93 -16.45 -5.63
CA THR A 170 1.88 -16.45 -4.61
C THR A 170 2.37 -16.07 -3.22
N LYS A 171 3.67 -15.79 -3.01
CA LYS A 171 4.22 -15.48 -1.68
C LYS A 171 3.42 -14.41 -0.94
N TYR A 172 3.24 -13.24 -1.57
CA TYR A 172 2.47 -12.15 -0.97
C TYR A 172 1.01 -12.50 -0.76
N VAL A 173 0.39 -13.26 -1.67
CA VAL A 173 -1.01 -13.70 -1.51
C VAL A 173 -1.14 -14.57 -0.28
N THR A 174 -0.26 -15.56 -0.09
CA THR A 174 -0.29 -16.46 1.06
C THR A 174 -0.10 -15.68 2.37
N GLU A 175 0.92 -14.82 2.45
CA GLU A 175 1.18 -14.02 3.65
C GLU A 175 0.01 -13.07 3.99
N MET A 176 -0.54 -12.36 2.99
CA MET A 176 -1.70 -11.49 3.17
C MET A 176 -2.95 -12.26 3.61
N MET A 177 -3.23 -13.41 2.99
CA MET A 177 -4.40 -14.24 3.31
C MET A 177 -4.32 -14.79 4.72
N ASN A 178 -3.13 -15.16 5.20
CA ASN A 178 -2.91 -15.66 6.57
C ASN A 178 -3.22 -14.62 7.64
N VAL A 179 -3.02 -13.33 7.35
CA VAL A 179 -3.35 -12.23 8.26
C VAL A 179 -4.82 -11.87 8.12
N VAL A 180 -5.29 -11.57 6.90
CA VAL A 180 -6.62 -11.00 6.70
C VAL A 180 -7.74 -11.94 7.17
N LYS A 181 -7.63 -13.25 6.89
CA LYS A 181 -8.67 -14.26 7.23
C LYS A 181 -8.97 -14.38 8.72
N ARG A 182 -8.11 -13.85 9.60
CA ARG A 182 -8.33 -13.81 11.05
C ARG A 182 -9.40 -12.80 11.46
N HIS A 183 -9.91 -11.99 10.53
CA HIS A 183 -10.83 -10.89 10.82
C HIS A 183 -12.17 -11.03 10.08
N HIS A 184 -13.27 -10.66 10.75
CA HIS A 184 -14.63 -10.78 10.20
C HIS A 184 -14.86 -9.90 8.95
N ASP A 185 -14.30 -8.69 8.88
CA ASP A 185 -14.44 -7.77 7.74
C ASP A 185 -13.31 -7.88 6.69
N SER A 186 -12.80 -9.10 6.47
CA SER A 186 -11.64 -9.37 5.60
C SER A 186 -11.73 -8.70 4.22
N ILE A 187 -12.90 -8.81 3.55
CA ILE A 187 -13.13 -8.27 2.20
C ILE A 187 -13.01 -6.74 2.20
N LYS A 188 -13.71 -6.06 3.13
CA LYS A 188 -13.69 -4.60 3.25
C LYS A 188 -12.29 -4.08 3.57
N LYS A 189 -11.55 -4.77 4.44
CA LYS A 189 -10.15 -4.42 4.77
C LYS A 189 -9.25 -4.45 3.54
N VAL A 190 -9.37 -5.49 2.70
CA VAL A 190 -8.58 -5.59 1.45
C VAL A 190 -9.04 -4.54 0.44
N GLU A 191 -10.34 -4.34 0.27
CA GLU A 191 -10.90 -3.32 -0.61
C GLU A 191 -10.39 -1.92 -0.27
N MET A 192 -10.40 -1.57 1.02
CA MET A 192 -9.89 -0.30 1.51
C MET A 192 -8.41 -0.12 1.16
N MET A 193 -7.59 -1.16 1.32
CA MET A 193 -6.17 -1.07 0.98
C MET A 193 -5.93 -0.92 -0.51
N ILE A 194 -6.70 -1.62 -1.36
CA ILE A 194 -6.66 -1.42 -2.81
C ILE A 194 -6.98 0.05 -3.15
N LYS A 195 -8.01 0.64 -2.54
CA LYS A 195 -8.36 2.06 -2.73
C LYS A 195 -7.25 3.01 -2.26
N GLU A 196 -6.63 2.74 -1.11
CA GLU A 196 -5.50 3.56 -0.62
C GLU A 196 -4.26 3.44 -1.52
N THR A 197 -4.01 2.27 -2.12
CA THR A 197 -2.98 2.09 -3.14
C THR A 197 -3.27 2.88 -4.40
N PHE A 198 -4.51 2.91 -4.87
CA PHE A 198 -4.89 3.75 -6.00
C PHE A 198 -4.62 5.23 -5.70
N LYS A 199 -4.94 5.72 -4.50
CA LYS A 199 -4.61 7.08 -4.07
C LYS A 199 -3.10 7.33 -4.03
N LEU A 200 -2.31 6.34 -3.60
CA LEU A 200 -0.84 6.43 -3.61
C LEU A 200 -0.31 6.57 -5.04
N LEU A 201 -0.73 5.68 -5.95
CA LEU A 201 -0.30 5.67 -7.34
C LEU A 201 -0.76 6.94 -8.10
N GLY A 202 -1.97 7.42 -7.82
CA GLY A 202 -2.50 8.66 -8.40
C GLY A 202 -1.79 9.93 -7.91
N ALA A 203 -1.15 9.89 -6.73
CA ALA A 203 -0.39 11.02 -6.20
C ALA A 203 1.03 11.13 -6.77
N LEU A 204 1.50 10.16 -7.55
CA LEU A 204 2.81 10.21 -8.19
C LEU A 204 2.79 11.15 -9.40
N ASN A 205 3.86 11.94 -9.58
CA ASN A 205 4.01 12.74 -10.80
C ASN A 205 4.64 11.87 -11.89
N TRP A 206 3.82 11.09 -12.59
CA TRP A 206 4.25 10.14 -13.60
C TRP A 206 5.09 10.75 -14.73
N LYS A 207 4.92 12.05 -15.03
CA LYS A 207 5.68 12.76 -16.06
C LYS A 207 7.13 13.04 -15.66
N GLU A 208 7.40 13.16 -14.36
CA GLU A 208 8.77 13.38 -13.84
C GLU A 208 9.55 12.06 -13.70
N LEU A 209 8.86 10.92 -13.80
CA LEU A 209 9.49 9.60 -13.71
C LEU A 209 10.08 9.23 -15.08
N GLN A 210 11.40 9.07 -15.11
CA GLN A 210 12.12 8.60 -16.30
C GLN A 210 11.99 7.08 -16.40
N PHE A 211 11.37 6.60 -17.48
CA PHE A 211 11.18 5.17 -17.74
C PHE A 211 11.98 4.74 -18.97
N THR A 212 12.68 3.62 -18.87
CA THR A 212 13.21 2.95 -20.06
C THR A 212 12.07 2.29 -20.85
N LYS A 213 12.32 1.92 -22.12
CA LYS A 213 11.35 1.16 -22.92
C LYS A 213 10.93 -0.16 -22.24
N LYS A 214 11.88 -0.81 -21.55
CA LYS A 214 11.61 -2.04 -20.78
C LYS A 214 10.67 -1.75 -19.62
N ASP A 215 10.90 -0.68 -18.88
CA ASP A 215 10.06 -0.30 -17.74
C ASP A 215 8.63 0.03 -18.18
N GLN A 216 8.48 0.78 -19.27
CA GLN A 216 7.16 1.09 -19.85
C GLN A 216 6.41 -0.19 -20.25
N HIS A 217 7.10 -1.15 -20.87
CA HIS A 217 6.51 -2.43 -21.23
C HIS A 217 6.05 -3.21 -19.99
N GLU A 218 6.88 -3.29 -18.97
CA GLU A 218 6.54 -3.99 -17.72
C GLU A 218 5.37 -3.32 -16.97
N LEU A 219 5.33 -1.99 -16.92
CA LEU A 219 4.17 -1.24 -16.38
C LEU A 219 2.88 -1.54 -17.15
N MET A 220 2.95 -1.63 -18.47
CA MET A 220 1.80 -2.00 -19.30
C MET A 220 1.33 -3.43 -19.03
N CYS A 221 2.25 -4.36 -18.75
CA CYS A 221 1.91 -5.71 -18.31
C CYS A 221 1.18 -5.70 -16.96
N TYR A 222 1.71 -4.99 -15.95
CA TYR A 222 1.01 -4.84 -14.66
C TYR A 222 -0.37 -4.21 -14.82
N ARG A 223 -0.49 -3.16 -15.64
CA ARG A 223 -1.79 -2.54 -15.97
C ARG A 223 -2.77 -3.58 -16.49
N LYS A 224 -2.37 -4.37 -17.51
CA LYS A 224 -3.19 -5.43 -18.11
C LYS A 224 -3.63 -6.45 -17.04
N PHE A 225 -2.70 -6.96 -16.24
CA PHE A 225 -3.00 -8.01 -15.25
C PHE A 225 -3.89 -7.54 -14.11
N ILE A 226 -3.63 -6.34 -13.57
CA ILE A 226 -4.46 -5.75 -12.52
C ILE A 226 -5.85 -5.45 -13.07
N GLN A 227 -5.96 -4.87 -14.29
CA GLN A 227 -7.25 -4.59 -14.93
C GLN A 227 -8.07 -5.88 -15.08
N CYS A 228 -7.46 -6.95 -15.60
CA CYS A 228 -8.15 -8.23 -15.77
C CYS A 228 -8.59 -8.83 -14.42
N SER A 229 -7.74 -8.74 -13.40
CA SER A 229 -8.08 -9.20 -12.05
C SER A 229 -9.24 -8.40 -11.44
N LEU A 230 -9.25 -7.07 -11.62
CA LEU A 230 -10.34 -6.20 -11.14
C LEU A 230 -11.65 -6.47 -11.89
N LEU A 231 -11.61 -6.74 -13.18
CA LEU A 231 -12.81 -7.11 -13.95
C LEU A 231 -13.46 -8.42 -13.46
N LEU A 232 -12.70 -9.31 -12.82
CA LEU A 232 -13.25 -10.53 -12.21
C LEU A 232 -13.93 -10.28 -10.86
N THR A 233 -13.74 -9.10 -10.26
CA THR A 233 -14.33 -8.77 -8.95
C THR A 233 -15.78 -8.32 -9.04
N ASP A 234 -16.22 -7.93 -10.24
CA ASP A 234 -17.46 -7.21 -10.54
C ASP A 234 -17.69 -5.95 -9.66
N ASN A 235 -16.66 -5.46 -8.96
CA ASN A 235 -16.72 -4.25 -8.14
C ASN A 235 -16.49 -3.01 -9.04
N THR A 236 -17.59 -2.42 -9.51
CA THR A 236 -17.58 -1.25 -10.40
C THR A 236 -16.81 -0.07 -9.83
N THR A 237 -16.81 0.10 -8.50
CA THR A 237 -16.09 1.18 -7.81
C THR A 237 -14.57 0.98 -7.92
N LEU A 238 -14.07 -0.23 -7.65
CA LEU A 238 -12.65 -0.53 -7.80
C LEU A 238 -12.19 -0.41 -9.26
N ILE A 239 -13.01 -0.89 -10.20
CA ILE A 239 -12.74 -0.80 -11.64
C ILE A 239 -12.65 0.67 -12.07
N ALA A 240 -13.61 1.51 -11.69
CA ALA A 240 -13.62 2.94 -12.02
C ALA A 240 -12.42 3.67 -11.41
N ASN A 241 -12.13 3.46 -10.13
CA ASN A 241 -10.98 4.08 -9.46
C ASN A 241 -9.65 3.70 -10.12
N PHE A 242 -9.48 2.44 -10.50
CA PHE A 242 -8.29 2.01 -11.22
C PHE A 242 -8.17 2.72 -12.57
N ARG A 243 -9.26 2.84 -13.34
CA ARG A 243 -9.28 3.55 -14.63
C ARG A 243 -8.87 5.03 -14.49
N LEU A 244 -9.33 5.70 -13.45
CA LEU A 244 -8.94 7.09 -13.19
C LEU A 244 -7.43 7.23 -12.93
N VAL A 245 -6.84 6.28 -12.20
CA VAL A 245 -5.41 6.31 -11.90
C VAL A 245 -4.54 5.93 -13.11
N ILE A 246 -4.92 4.92 -13.89
CA ILE A 246 -4.11 4.47 -15.04
C ILE A 246 -4.11 5.47 -16.20
N ASN A 247 -5.08 6.38 -16.28
CA ASN A 247 -5.10 7.42 -17.31
C ASN A 247 -3.92 8.39 -17.19
N SER A 248 -3.33 8.53 -15.99
CA SER A 248 -2.14 9.35 -15.79
C SER A 248 -0.83 8.57 -16.00
N TRP A 249 -0.89 7.27 -16.26
CA TRP A 249 0.31 6.46 -16.45
C TRP A 249 0.95 6.77 -17.79
N PRO A 250 2.28 6.64 -17.92
CA PRO A 250 2.96 6.80 -19.19
C PRO A 250 2.54 5.66 -20.14
N THR A 251 1.52 5.91 -20.94
CA THR A 251 1.21 5.12 -22.13
C THR A 251 1.97 5.75 -23.30
N LYS A 252 2.77 4.95 -24.01
CA LYS A 252 3.56 5.33 -25.21
C LYS A 252 3.20 6.70 -25.81
N SER A 253 4.14 7.63 -25.77
CA SER A 253 4.26 8.69 -26.79
C SER A 253 4.75 8.08 -28.09
#